data_AF-A0A530ABX6-F1
#
_entry.id   AF-A0A530ABX6-F1
#
_cell.length_a   1.000
_cell.length_b   1.000
_cell.length_c   1.000
_cell.angle_alpha   90.00
_cell.angle_beta   90.00
_cell.angle_gamma   90.00
#
_symmetry.space_group_name_H-M   'P 1'
#
loop_
_entity.id
_entity.type
_entity.pdbx_description
1 polymer ?
#
loop_
_entity_poly.entity_id
_entity_poly.type
_entity_poly.pdbx_seq_one_letter_code
_entity_poly.pdbx_strand_id
1 'polypeptide(L)' 'QPSAPDLPAIPFGNWSDIPQVQAALNVNVLFLIGAALAVFLWWAFRNTRIGLIVRVVGDSADAARAMGLNPNTVRLLA' A
#
# COMPACT_ATOMS: atom_id res chain seq x y z
N GLN A 1 18.38 24.97 -16.22
CA GLN A 1 17.12 24.45 -15.65
C GLN A 1 17.36 24.23 -14.16
N PRO A 2 16.55 24.75 -13.23
CA PRO A 2 16.74 24.45 -11.82
C PRO A 2 16.31 23.00 -11.57
N SER A 3 17.25 22.17 -11.15
CA SER A 3 17.01 20.80 -10.72
C SER A 3 16.11 20.83 -9.48
N ALA A 4 15.03 20.04 -9.47
CA ALA A 4 14.22 19.90 -8.27
C ALA A 4 15.11 19.35 -7.13
N PRO A 5 14.93 19.80 -5.88
CA PRO A 5 15.63 19.23 -4.74
C PRO A 5 15.39 17.72 -4.69
N ASP A 6 16.46 16.95 -4.67
CA ASP A 6 16.36 15.50 -4.56
C ASP A 6 15.67 15.14 -3.25
N LEU A 7 14.70 14.23 -3.35
CA LEU A 7 14.00 13.69 -2.20
C LEU A 7 15.02 13.06 -1.24
N PRO A 8 14.84 13.22 0.09
CA PRO A 8 15.74 12.63 1.06
C PRO A 8 15.77 11.11 0.87
N ALA A 9 16.99 10.59 0.77
CA ALA A 9 17.22 9.18 0.55
C ALA A 9 18.23 8.65 1.57
N ILE A 10 18.07 7.38 1.96
CA ILE A 10 18.89 6.74 2.97
C ILE A 10 19.99 5.95 2.25
N PRO A 11 21.27 6.31 2.45
CA PRO A 11 22.38 5.64 1.77
C PRO A 11 22.73 4.34 2.50
N PHE A 12 22.01 3.26 2.21
CA PHE A 12 22.29 1.94 2.78
C PHE A 12 23.59 1.32 2.25
N GLY A 13 24.22 1.92 1.24
CA GLY A 13 25.44 1.43 0.60
C GLY A 13 26.75 2.00 1.14
N ASN A 14 26.74 2.82 2.20
CA ASN A 14 27.95 3.49 2.74
C ASN A 14 29.08 2.56 3.21
N TRP A 15 28.85 1.26 3.26
CA TRP A 15 29.84 0.23 3.59
C TRP A 15 30.61 -0.30 2.35
N SER A 16 30.14 0.01 1.14
CA SER A 16 30.72 -0.49 -0.11
C SER A 16 31.53 0.60 -0.79
N ASP A 17 32.77 0.31 -1.18
CA ASP A 17 33.61 1.23 -1.96
C ASP A 17 33.24 1.29 -3.46
N ILE A 18 32.31 0.43 -3.89
CA ILE A 18 31.84 0.36 -5.28
C ILE A 18 30.70 1.36 -5.51
N PRO A 19 30.84 2.34 -6.44
CA PRO A 19 29.82 3.36 -6.71
C PRO A 19 28.49 2.79 -7.19
N GLN A 20 28.49 1.70 -7.98
CA GLN A 20 27.24 1.09 -8.44
C GLN A 20 26.42 0.50 -7.29
N VAL A 21 27.08 -0.11 -6.30
CA VAL A 21 26.42 -0.71 -5.14
C VAL A 21 25.87 0.39 -4.22
N GLN A 22 26.62 1.47 -4.03
CA GLN A 22 26.14 2.64 -3.28
C GLN A 22 24.87 3.24 -3.90
N ALA A 23 24.86 3.44 -5.23
CA ALA A 23 23.72 3.97 -5.94
C ALA A 23 22.50 3.03 -5.89
N ALA A 24 22.71 1.72 -6.04
CA ALA A 24 21.64 0.73 -5.98
C ALA A 24 21.00 0.63 -4.58
N LEU A 25 21.78 0.86 -3.52
CA LEU A 25 21.33 0.84 -2.13
C LEU A 25 20.89 2.22 -1.61
N ASN A 26 20.83 3.23 -2.49
CA ASN A 26 20.32 4.53 -2.14
C ASN A 26 18.79 4.53 -2.24
N VAL A 27 18.11 4.30 -1.11
CA VAL A 27 16.67 4.09 -1.08
C VAL A 27 15.97 5.38 -0.68
N ASN A 28 15.06 5.82 -1.54
CA ASN A 28 14.23 7.00 -1.31
C ASN A 28 13.27 6.78 -0.14
N VAL A 29 13.09 7.77 0.74
CA VAL A 29 12.15 7.69 1.87
C VAL A 29 10.71 7.43 1.39
N LEU A 30 10.32 7.94 0.21
CA LEU A 30 9.01 7.70 -0.37
C LEU A 30 8.76 6.22 -0.67
N PHE A 31 9.80 5.47 -1.04
CA PHE A 31 9.69 4.01 -1.24
C PHE A 31 9.36 3.31 0.06
N LEU A 32 9.99 3.69 1.17
CA LEU A 32 9.71 3.11 2.49
C LEU A 32 8.30 3.43 2.96
N ILE A 33 7.84 4.67 2.76
CA ILE A 33 6.47 5.07 3.04
C ILE A 33 5.49 4.24 2.21
N GLY A 34 5.74 4.08 0.91
CA GLY A 34 4.93 3.25 0.02
C GLY A 34 4.88 1.79 0.45
N ALA A 35 6.01 1.21 0.83
CA ALA A 35 6.09 -0.16 1.34
C ALA A 35 5.30 -0.32 2.66
N ALA A 36 5.46 0.62 3.59
CA ALA A 36 4.71 0.63 4.84
C ALA A 36 3.20 0.74 4.61
N LEU A 37 2.76 1.62 3.70
CA LEU A 37 1.36 1.75 3.30
C LEU A 37 0.83 0.47 2.65
N ALA A 38 1.61 -0.19 1.79
CA ALA A 38 1.20 -1.44 1.16
C ALA A 38 0.95 -2.54 2.20
N VAL A 39 1.88 -2.71 3.15
CA VAL A 39 1.73 -3.67 4.26
C VAL A 39 0.54 -3.30 5.15
N PHE A 40 0.37 -2.01 5.45
CA PHE A 40 -0.74 -1.51 6.24
C PHE A 40 -2.08 -1.80 5.57
N LEU A 41 -2.24 -1.51 4.27
CA LEU A 41 -3.46 -1.79 3.51
C LEU A 41 -3.73 -3.28 3.42
N TRP A 42 -2.71 -4.10 3.16
CA TRP A 42 -2.84 -5.56 3.17
C TRP A 42 -3.34 -6.08 4.53
N TRP A 43 -2.75 -5.58 5.64
CA TRP A 43 -3.18 -5.93 6.98
C TRP A 43 -4.60 -5.43 7.26
N ALA A 44 -4.92 -4.19 6.89
CA ALA A 44 -6.21 -3.57 7.13
C ALA A 44 -7.32 -4.32 6.37
N PHE A 45 -7.13 -4.63 5.09
CA PHE A 45 -8.10 -5.41 4.32
C PHE A 45 -8.26 -6.84 4.82
N ARG A 46 -7.23 -7.41 5.46
CA ARG A 46 -7.32 -8.76 6.02
C ARG A 46 -7.93 -8.83 7.42
N ASN A 47 -7.69 -7.82 8.25
CA ASN A 47 -8.02 -7.86 9.68
C ASN A 47 -9.18 -6.94 10.10
N THR A 48 -9.68 -6.07 9.22
CA THR A 48 -10.78 -5.15 9.54
C THR A 48 -12.13 -5.62 9.00
N ARG A 49 -13.21 -5.21 9.69
CA ARG A 49 -14.59 -5.50 9.27
C ARG A 49 -14.90 -5.00 7.86
N ILE A 50 -14.31 -3.89 7.43
CA ILE A 50 -14.52 -3.31 6.10
C ILE A 50 -14.00 -4.28 5.02
N GLY A 51 -12.82 -4.87 5.22
CA GLY A 51 -12.26 -5.86 4.29
C GLY A 51 -13.12 -7.13 4.20
N LEU A 52 -13.68 -7.60 5.33
CA LEU A 52 -14.63 -8.72 5.34
C LEU A 52 -15.93 -8.38 4.61
N ILE A 53 -16.47 -7.17 4.80
CA ILE A 53 -17.68 -6.69 4.11
C ILE A 53 -17.49 -6.68 2.59
N VAL A 54 -16.36 -6.14 2.11
CA VAL A 54 -16.04 -6.12 0.66
C VAL A 54 -15.94 -7.55 0.10
N ARG A 55 -15.30 -8.47 0.85
CA ARG A 55 -15.14 -9.86 0.41
C ARG A 55 -16.47 -10.61 0.35
N VAL A 56 -17.36 -10.43 1.33
CA VAL A 56 -18.69 -11.06 1.32
C VAL A 56 -19.56 -10.51 0.19
N VAL A 57 -19.53 -9.20 -0.06
CA VAL A 57 -20.21 -8.59 -1.20
C VAL A 57 -19.66 -9.11 -2.54
N GLY A 58 -18.36 -9.40 -2.61
CA GLY A 58 -17.70 -10.04 -3.75
C GLY A 58 -18.14 -11.48 -3.97
N ASP A 59 -18.25 -12.29 -2.90
CA ASP A 59 -18.61 -13.71 -2.98
C ASP A 59 -20.09 -13.93 -3.31
N SER A 60 -21.03 -13.19 -2.69
CA SER A 60 -22.43 -13.18 -3.14
C SER A 60 -23.20 -11.92 -2.71
N ALA A 61 -23.89 -11.30 -3.67
CA ALA A 61 -24.72 -10.13 -3.40
C ALA A 61 -25.94 -10.45 -2.51
N ASP A 62 -26.44 -11.69 -2.57
CA ASP A 62 -27.61 -12.12 -1.78
C ASP A 62 -27.27 -12.30 -0.29
N ALA A 63 -26.09 -12.87 0.05
CA ALA A 63 -25.65 -12.96 1.44
C ALA A 63 -25.37 -11.57 2.05
N ALA A 64 -24.85 -10.64 1.26
CA ALA A 64 -24.66 -9.26 1.70
C ALA A 64 -26.00 -8.57 2.03
N ARG A 65 -27.03 -8.74 1.20
CA ARG A 65 -28.37 -8.21 1.50
C ARG A 65 -29.02 -8.88 2.72
N ALA A 66 -28.82 -10.19 2.90
CA ALA A 66 -29.31 -10.90 4.08
C ALA A 66 -28.67 -10.41 5.39
N MET A 67 -27.44 -9.88 5.34
CA MET A 67 -26.76 -9.23 6.47
C MET A 67 -27.10 -7.73 6.62
N GLY A 68 -28.03 -7.20 5.81
CA GLY A 68 -28.43 -5.78 5.85
C GLY A 68 -27.44 -4.81 5.18
N LEU A 69 -26.47 -5.32 4.43
CA LEU A 69 -25.50 -4.51 3.68
C LEU A 69 -26.07 -4.22 2.28
N ASN A 70 -25.86 -2.99 1.77
CA ASN A 70 -26.23 -2.64 0.40
C ASN A 70 -25.03 -2.90 -0.55
N PRO A 71 -25.08 -3.93 -1.42
CA PRO A 71 -23.96 -4.30 -2.29
C PRO A 71 -23.57 -3.19 -3.27
N ASN A 72 -24.53 -2.38 -3.71
CA ASN A 72 -24.29 -1.32 -4.69
C ASN A 72 -23.48 -0.18 -4.08
N THR A 73 -23.74 0.18 -2.82
CA THR A 73 -22.97 1.20 -2.11
C THR A 73 -21.55 0.71 -1.83
N VAL A 74 -21.40 -0.57 -1.46
CA VAL A 74 -20.07 -1.16 -1.22
C VAL A 74 -19.26 -1.22 -2.52
N ARG A 75 -19.88 -1.57 -3.65
CA ARG A 75 -19.21 -1.57 -4.97
C ARG A 75 -18.86 -0.18 -5.50
N LEU A 76 -19.57 0.87 -5.08
CA LEU A 76 -19.28 2.24 -5.49
C LEU A 76 -18.09 2.83 -4.70
N LEU A 77 -17.92 2.41 -3.45
CA LEU A 77 -16.91 2.95 -2.53
C LEU A 77 -15.61 2.14 -2.48
N ALA A 78 -15.66 0.86 -2.89
CA ALA A 78 -14.50 -0.03 -2.99
C ALA A 78 -13.78 0.17 -4.32
#